data_AF-A0A095YHZ6-F1
#
_entry.id   AF-A0A095YHZ6-F1
#
_cell.length_a   1.000
_cell.length_b   1.000
_cell.length_c   1.000
_cell.angle_alpha   90.00
_cell.angle_beta   90.00
_cell.angle_gamma   90.00
#
_symmetry.space_group_name_H-M   'P 1'
#
loop_
_entity.id
_entity.type
_entity.pdbx_description
1 polymer ?
#
loop_
_entity_poly.entity_id
_entity_poly.type
_entity_poly.pdbx_seq_one_letter_code
_entity_poly.pdbx_strand_id
1 'polypeptide(L)'
;MLDTSTWPIIELDVLKDIRLDPKNVRLEIADAKVEADIIEDLFVNEDALGLVEGICKIGYLTHETPVVLDRHGKYVMVEGNRRLAALKSIQNPMLVPDYQARISAFAKQLPDRSSLAKIRVMIAPGQDEADQLIAAIHTGNLRRAWTPSRQAAFFQAQIDSGRTLNELVSRYPTIDVTKFVRRALIINLFKSVHFDDPELQDFLNTKKWARGLSTLARIYESKEFVELIGLTMESDGTLSKTVSDEVFKEVATEIVRGMFEENINTRSLNSVKSPRYTQLMAELRRIVASAPDTQHADPSSGDPDHTAGAGANLGVAPSGGGGSSSGARATGSGSSPTATTSRTKSPAKKSPVKKKAKPRNLDLGQVKAPDTYPEALKLLLGELSEVDVQKFPNVTFLAIRAVLEKSIKAFAEHKTIDIGKTKHNNKGRVQLGNALSWLLDHVNTNGPSHLKQPIKGVQTGFLVTYTSTADSLNAINHNHHFNVDRDQAFAMWASIDSIMRYLMKP
;
A
#
# COMPACT_ATOMS: atom_id res chain seq x y z
N MET A 1 15.27 33.68 11.28
CA MET A 1 15.58 32.34 10.72
C MET A 1 14.43 31.42 11.11
N LEU A 2 14.01 30.52 10.23
CA LEU A 2 12.97 29.53 10.57
C LEU A 2 13.51 28.60 11.66
N ASP A 3 12.83 28.53 12.80
CA ASP A 3 13.18 27.65 13.92
C ASP A 3 11.96 26.83 14.36
N THR A 4 11.93 25.58 13.89
CA THR A 4 10.87 24.62 14.19
C THR A 4 11.02 23.95 15.56
N SER A 5 12.10 24.20 16.30
CA SER A 5 12.28 23.63 17.65
C SER A 5 11.30 24.20 18.68
N THR A 6 10.77 25.40 18.40
CA THR A 6 9.78 26.10 19.22
C THR A 6 8.34 25.67 18.93
N TRP A 7 8.11 24.88 17.88
CA TRP A 7 6.76 24.53 17.41
C TRP A 7 6.17 23.39 18.26
N PRO A 8 4.94 23.54 18.80
CA PRO A 8 4.35 22.51 19.65
C PRO A 8 4.23 21.16 18.94
N ILE A 9 4.60 20.08 19.62
CA ILE A 9 4.39 18.71 19.14
C ILE A 9 3.26 18.09 19.96
N ILE A 10 2.21 17.64 19.28
CA ILE A 10 1.04 16.98 19.88
C ILE A 10 0.76 15.63 19.23
N GLU A 11 0.06 14.76 19.95
CA GLU A 11 -0.41 13.47 19.42
C GLU A 11 -1.89 13.59 19.01
N LEU A 12 -2.19 13.23 17.76
CA LEU A 12 -3.52 13.35 17.16
C LEU A 12 -3.98 12.02 16.56
N ASP A 13 -5.29 11.75 16.62
CA ASP A 13 -5.92 10.62 15.94
C ASP A 13 -5.93 10.82 14.41
N VAL A 14 -5.34 9.86 13.70
CA VAL A 14 -5.14 9.87 12.25
C VAL A 14 -6.43 10.09 11.47
N LEU A 15 -7.57 9.60 11.97
CA LEU A 15 -8.84 9.66 11.26
C LEU A 15 -9.77 10.75 11.80
N LYS A 16 -9.76 11.01 13.12
CA LYS A 16 -10.70 11.96 13.74
C LYS A 16 -10.20 13.40 13.71
N ASP A 17 -8.93 13.60 14.06
CA ASP A 17 -8.43 14.92 14.47
C ASP A 17 -7.69 15.65 13.33
N ILE A 18 -7.09 14.90 12.40
CA ILE A 18 -6.29 15.43 11.29
C ILE A 18 -7.05 15.31 9.96
N ARG A 19 -7.02 16.38 9.15
CA ARG A 19 -7.51 16.41 7.77
C ARG A 19 -6.38 16.64 6.77
N LEU A 20 -6.46 16.06 5.58
CA LEU A 20 -5.58 16.41 4.46
C LEU A 20 -5.86 17.86 3.99
N ASP A 21 -4.85 18.57 3.48
CA ASP A 21 -5.08 19.92 2.92
C ASP A 21 -5.59 19.83 1.47
N PRO A 22 -6.81 20.31 1.16
CA PRO A 22 -7.32 20.40 -0.22
C PRO A 22 -6.53 21.38 -1.10
N LYS A 23 -5.63 22.20 -0.53
CA LYS A 23 -4.73 23.11 -1.26
C LYS A 23 -3.31 22.56 -1.44
N ASN A 24 -3.09 21.28 -1.15
CA ASN A 24 -1.78 20.64 -1.34
C ASN A 24 -1.33 20.74 -2.80
N VAL A 25 -0.15 21.34 -3.04
CA VAL A 25 0.44 21.59 -4.38
C VAL A 25 0.65 20.32 -5.20
N ARG A 26 0.67 19.14 -4.56
CA ARG A 26 0.76 17.83 -5.22
C ARG A 26 -0.53 17.34 -5.86
N LEU A 27 -1.67 17.97 -5.58
CA LEU A 27 -2.96 17.54 -6.13
C LEU A 27 -3.15 18.06 -7.55
N GLU A 28 -3.40 17.18 -8.50
CA GLU A 28 -3.82 17.59 -9.85
C GLU A 28 -5.23 18.20 -9.82
N ILE A 29 -6.04 17.84 -8.82
CA ILE A 29 -7.41 18.32 -8.60
C ILE A 29 -7.39 19.56 -7.68
N ALA A 30 -7.16 20.74 -8.26
CA ALA A 30 -7.08 22.03 -7.54
C ALA A 30 -8.36 22.48 -6.79
N ASP A 31 -9.43 21.67 -6.79
CA ASP A 31 -10.77 21.99 -6.28
C ASP A 31 -11.41 20.81 -5.50
N ALA A 32 -10.59 19.83 -5.06
CA ALA A 32 -11.05 18.64 -4.34
C ALA A 32 -11.76 19.02 -3.01
N LYS A 33 -13.08 18.79 -2.96
CA LYS A 33 -13.93 19.18 -1.82
C LYS A 33 -14.15 18.05 -0.80
N VAL A 34 -13.78 16.81 -1.15
CA VAL A 34 -13.97 15.62 -0.32
C VAL A 34 -12.60 15.02 -0.02
N GLU A 35 -12.38 14.63 1.24
CA GLU A 35 -11.09 14.08 1.68
C GLU A 35 -10.77 12.73 1.01
N ALA A 36 -11.78 11.97 0.58
CA ALA A 36 -11.59 10.72 -0.15
C ALA A 36 -10.91 10.93 -1.52
N ASP A 37 -11.35 11.93 -2.29
CA ASP A 37 -10.81 12.25 -3.62
C ASP A 37 -9.32 12.64 -3.52
N ILE A 38 -8.93 13.33 -2.44
CA ILE A 38 -7.54 13.69 -2.13
C ILE A 38 -6.69 12.44 -1.82
N ILE A 39 -7.25 11.46 -1.09
CA ILE A 39 -6.54 10.20 -0.81
C ILE A 39 -6.35 9.42 -2.12
N GLU A 40 -7.39 9.33 -2.96
CA GLU A 40 -7.35 8.61 -4.23
C GLU A 40 -6.28 9.19 -5.18
N ASP A 41 -6.26 10.52 -5.38
CA ASP A 41 -5.22 11.21 -6.16
C ASP A 41 -3.81 10.94 -5.60
N LEU A 42 -3.61 10.99 -4.27
CA LEU A 42 -2.32 10.67 -3.66
C LEU A 42 -1.89 9.20 -3.82
N PHE A 43 -2.83 8.28 -4.04
CA PHE A 43 -2.53 6.87 -4.33
C PHE A 43 -2.18 6.63 -5.80
N VAL A 44 -2.85 7.33 -6.72
CA VAL A 44 -2.65 7.21 -8.18
C VAL A 44 -1.40 7.95 -8.62
N ASN A 45 -1.26 9.23 -8.25
CA ASN A 45 -0.27 10.16 -8.80
C ASN A 45 0.99 10.29 -7.93
N GLU A 46 0.91 10.03 -6.64
CA GLU A 46 1.98 10.29 -5.67
C GLU A 46 2.47 9.03 -4.90
N ASP A 47 2.20 7.81 -5.37
CA ASP A 47 2.67 6.56 -4.73
C ASP A 47 2.52 6.55 -3.18
N ALA A 48 1.29 6.81 -2.70
CA ALA A 48 0.97 6.56 -1.29
C ALA A 48 0.91 5.04 -0.98
N LEU A 49 0.76 4.17 -1.99
CA LEU A 49 0.79 2.72 -1.80
C LEU A 49 2.17 2.20 -1.36
N GLY A 50 3.27 2.72 -1.93
CA GLY A 50 4.63 2.41 -1.47
C GLY A 50 4.85 2.76 0.00
N LEU A 51 4.21 3.82 0.50
CA LEU A 51 4.21 4.15 1.94
C LEU A 51 3.36 3.17 2.76
N VAL A 52 2.24 2.68 2.24
CA VAL A 52 1.46 1.62 2.91
C VAL A 52 2.29 0.35 3.07
N GLU A 53 2.98 -0.08 2.01
CA GLU A 53 3.87 -1.25 2.05
C GLU A 53 5.03 -1.03 3.03
N GLY A 54 5.71 0.13 2.95
CA GLY A 54 6.82 0.49 3.85
C GLY A 54 6.41 0.52 5.32
N ILE A 55 5.28 1.16 5.65
CA ILE A 55 4.79 1.23 7.04
C ILE A 55 4.39 -0.17 7.54
N CYS A 56 3.76 -1.02 6.71
CA CYS A 56 3.36 -2.36 7.12
C CYS A 56 4.56 -3.32 7.30
N LYS A 57 5.63 -3.18 6.50
CA LYS A 57 6.81 -4.07 6.55
C LYS A 57 7.93 -3.61 7.49
N ILE A 58 8.17 -2.30 7.58
CA ILE A 58 9.29 -1.70 8.34
C ILE A 58 8.80 -1.10 9.67
N GLY A 59 7.55 -0.64 9.71
CA GLY A 59 7.00 0.19 10.78
C GLY A 59 7.01 1.69 10.44
N TYR A 60 6.44 2.50 11.33
CA TYR A 60 6.29 3.94 11.13
C TYR A 60 7.57 4.72 11.53
N LEU A 61 8.28 5.25 10.54
CA LEU A 61 9.55 5.97 10.73
C LEU A 61 9.34 7.42 11.17
N THR A 62 9.66 7.74 12.43
CA THR A 62 9.41 9.05 13.06
C THR A 62 10.46 10.14 12.79
N HIS A 63 11.46 9.86 11.94
CA HIS A 63 12.57 10.77 11.64
C HIS A 63 12.21 12.06 10.86
N GLU A 64 10.95 12.20 10.45
CA GLU A 64 10.37 13.42 9.88
C GLU A 64 9.01 13.62 10.54
N THR A 65 8.86 14.63 11.39
CA THR A 65 7.58 14.93 12.03
C THR A 65 6.64 15.61 11.02
N PRO A 66 5.45 15.06 10.75
CA PRO A 66 4.45 15.74 9.91
C PRO A 66 4.01 17.07 10.52
N VAL A 67 3.59 18.02 9.68
CA VAL A 67 3.25 19.39 10.11
C VAL A 67 1.79 19.70 9.82
N VAL A 68 1.12 20.27 10.80
CA VAL A 68 -0.27 20.71 10.71
C VAL A 68 -0.41 22.21 11.00
N LEU A 69 -1.46 22.81 10.45
CA LEU A 69 -2.00 24.10 10.90
C LEU A 69 -3.25 23.86 11.75
N ASP A 70 -3.38 24.58 12.86
CA ASP A 70 -4.65 24.68 13.59
C ASP A 70 -5.54 25.76 12.93
N ARG A 71 -6.65 25.33 12.31
CA ARG A 71 -7.67 26.21 11.74
C ARG A 71 -8.95 26.15 12.59
N HIS A 72 -8.91 26.78 13.77
CA HIS A 72 -10.00 26.86 14.77
C HIS A 72 -10.41 25.51 15.38
N GLY A 73 -9.45 24.78 15.95
CA GLY A 73 -9.65 23.45 16.53
C GLY A 73 -9.75 22.34 15.47
N LYS A 74 -9.24 22.59 14.25
CA LYS A 74 -9.21 21.63 13.14
C LYS A 74 -7.80 21.58 12.58
N TYR A 75 -7.12 20.46 12.76
CA TYR A 75 -5.76 20.28 12.29
C TYR A 75 -5.74 19.87 10.81
N VAL A 76 -5.10 20.69 9.98
CA VAL A 76 -4.96 20.44 8.54
C VAL A 76 -3.50 20.13 8.23
N MET A 77 -3.25 18.98 7.61
CA MET A 77 -1.92 18.47 7.29
C MET A 77 -1.31 19.24 6.12
N VAL A 78 -0.34 20.10 6.41
CA VAL A 78 0.36 20.91 5.41
C VAL A 78 1.64 20.24 4.92
N GLU A 79 2.31 19.45 5.76
CA GLU A 79 3.44 18.61 5.34
C GLU A 79 3.30 17.16 5.80
N GLY A 80 3.49 16.22 4.87
CA GLY A 80 3.29 14.79 5.11
C GLY A 80 1.95 14.23 4.63
N ASN A 81 1.27 14.91 3.69
CA ASN A 81 -0.03 14.48 3.13
C ASN A 81 -0.06 13.01 2.65
N ARG A 82 0.93 12.58 1.85
CA ARG A 82 1.07 11.16 1.44
C ARG A 82 1.11 10.18 2.62
N ARG A 83 1.81 10.55 3.69
CA ARG A 83 1.98 9.75 4.91
C ARG A 83 0.67 9.67 5.69
N LEU A 84 -0.09 10.78 5.77
CA LEU A 84 -1.44 10.77 6.35
C LEU A 84 -2.39 9.91 5.52
N ALA A 85 -2.40 10.06 4.19
CA ALA A 85 -3.23 9.25 3.28
C ALA A 85 -2.95 7.74 3.42
N ALA A 86 -1.67 7.35 3.48
CA ALA A 86 -1.26 5.97 3.73
C ALA A 86 -1.74 5.45 5.10
N LEU A 87 -1.61 6.25 6.18
CA LEU A 87 -2.09 5.88 7.51
C LEU A 87 -3.62 5.76 7.57
N LYS A 88 -4.36 6.74 7.02
CA LYS A 88 -5.83 6.70 6.93
C LYS A 88 -6.29 5.44 6.20
N SER A 89 -5.63 5.09 5.10
CA SER A 89 -5.92 3.90 4.30
C SER A 89 -5.53 2.60 5.01
N ILE A 90 -4.41 2.55 5.74
CA ILE A 90 -4.08 1.43 6.62
C ILE A 90 -5.18 1.21 7.65
N GLN A 91 -5.73 2.28 8.24
CA GLN A 91 -6.85 2.19 9.18
C GLN A 91 -8.21 1.91 8.53
N ASN A 92 -8.40 2.28 7.26
CA ASN A 92 -9.61 2.00 6.51
C ASN A 92 -9.34 1.83 4.99
N PRO A 93 -9.12 0.59 4.52
CA PRO A 93 -8.89 0.30 3.10
C PRO A 93 -10.03 0.70 2.15
N MET A 94 -11.26 0.87 2.68
CA MET A 94 -12.42 1.32 1.90
C MET A 94 -12.32 2.78 1.42
N LEU A 95 -11.34 3.55 1.93
CA LEU A 95 -11.07 4.91 1.47
C LEU A 95 -10.48 4.96 0.06
N VAL A 96 -9.92 3.85 -0.43
CA VAL A 96 -9.30 3.76 -1.77
C VAL A 96 -9.72 2.44 -2.44
N PRO A 97 -10.92 2.37 -3.03
CA PRO A 97 -11.51 1.12 -3.53
C PRO A 97 -10.57 0.30 -4.43
N ASP A 98 -9.95 0.95 -5.42
CA ASP A 98 -9.06 0.32 -6.41
C ASP A 98 -7.81 -0.33 -5.77
N TYR A 99 -7.36 0.18 -4.63
CA TYR A 99 -6.20 -0.33 -3.90
C TYR A 99 -6.59 -1.16 -2.65
N GLN A 100 -7.89 -1.23 -2.31
CA GLN A 100 -8.42 -1.80 -1.07
C GLN A 100 -7.88 -3.21 -0.79
N ALA A 101 -7.83 -4.08 -1.80
CA ALA A 101 -7.36 -5.45 -1.65
C ALA A 101 -5.86 -5.52 -1.28
N ARG A 102 -5.03 -4.68 -1.90
CA ARG A 102 -3.58 -4.61 -1.64
C ARG A 102 -3.30 -4.01 -0.26
N ILE A 103 -3.97 -2.90 0.08
CA ILE A 103 -3.88 -2.28 1.41
C ILE A 103 -4.32 -3.27 2.49
N SER A 104 -5.41 -4.01 2.27
CA SER A 104 -5.90 -5.04 3.20
C SER A 104 -4.94 -6.22 3.35
N ALA A 105 -4.19 -6.58 2.31
CA ALA A 105 -3.17 -7.63 2.38
C ALA A 105 -1.96 -7.18 3.23
N PHE A 106 -1.48 -5.95 3.05
CA PHE A 106 -0.42 -5.37 3.86
C PHE A 106 -0.85 -5.13 5.32
N ALA A 107 -2.03 -4.55 5.55
CA ALA A 107 -2.52 -4.25 6.89
C ALA A 107 -2.78 -5.51 7.76
N LYS A 108 -2.99 -6.69 7.14
CA LYS A 108 -3.05 -7.98 7.84
C LYS A 108 -1.70 -8.48 8.37
N GLN A 109 -0.58 -7.92 7.89
CA GLN A 109 0.77 -8.27 8.34
C GLN A 109 1.19 -7.48 9.60
N LEU A 110 0.48 -6.39 9.92
CA LEU A 110 0.72 -5.60 11.13
C LEU A 110 0.31 -6.38 12.39
N PRO A 111 1.21 -6.56 13.38
CA PRO A 111 0.87 -7.22 14.65
C PRO A 111 -0.17 -6.45 15.46
N ASP A 112 -0.07 -5.12 15.46
CA ASP A 112 -1.05 -4.21 16.06
C ASP A 112 -1.27 -2.99 15.15
N ARG A 113 -2.47 -2.93 14.57
CA ARG A 113 -2.94 -1.81 13.74
C ARG A 113 -3.27 -0.56 14.58
N SER A 114 -3.59 -0.71 15.86
CA SER A 114 -3.97 0.41 16.73
C SER A 114 -2.78 1.29 17.12
N SER A 115 -1.56 0.75 17.12
CA SER A 115 -0.30 1.50 17.19
C SER A 115 -0.17 2.62 16.14
N LEU A 116 -0.87 2.51 15.01
CA LEU A 116 -0.89 3.49 13.91
C LEU A 116 -2.16 4.36 13.92
N ALA A 117 -3.01 4.29 14.95
CA ALA A 117 -4.25 5.06 15.03
C ALA A 117 -4.01 6.53 15.41
N LYS A 118 -2.85 6.83 15.96
CA LYS A 118 -2.41 8.18 16.31
C LYS A 118 -1.00 8.44 15.81
N ILE A 119 -0.68 9.71 15.57
CA ILE A 119 0.67 10.17 15.23
C ILE A 119 1.03 11.44 15.97
N ARG A 120 2.32 11.63 16.22
CA ARG A 120 2.87 12.92 16.65
C ARG A 120 2.98 13.84 15.44
N VAL A 121 2.45 15.05 15.56
CA VAL A 121 2.55 16.12 14.56
C VAL A 121 3.07 17.40 15.21
N MET A 122 3.69 18.25 14.40
CA MET A 122 4.16 19.57 14.79
C MET A 122 3.16 20.63 14.32
N ILE A 123 2.80 21.58 15.17
CA ILE A 123 1.87 22.67 14.85
C ILE A 123 2.68 23.88 14.36
N ALA A 124 2.49 24.28 13.10
CA ALA A 124 3.08 25.51 12.58
C ALA A 124 2.35 26.75 13.19
N PRO A 125 3.07 27.83 13.56
CA PRO A 125 2.47 29.05 14.10
C PRO A 125 1.49 29.75 13.16
N GLY A 126 1.75 29.68 11.85
CA GLY A 126 1.00 30.33 10.80
C GLY A 126 1.28 29.72 9.43
N GLN A 127 0.51 30.17 8.43
CA GLN A 127 0.62 29.67 7.05
C GLN A 127 1.98 30.03 6.44
N ASP A 128 2.48 31.24 6.67
CA ASP A 128 3.72 31.73 6.08
C ASP A 128 4.95 30.91 6.58
N GLU A 129 4.98 30.56 7.87
CA GLU A 129 6.02 29.71 8.44
C GLU A 129 5.94 28.27 7.91
N ALA A 130 4.72 27.73 7.75
CA ALA A 130 4.51 26.42 7.14
C ALA A 130 4.99 26.40 5.68
N ASP A 131 4.61 27.41 4.89
CA ASP A 131 4.98 27.53 3.48
C ASP A 131 6.51 27.69 3.33
N GLN A 132 7.18 28.42 4.22
CA GLN A 132 8.64 28.52 4.25
C GLN A 132 9.31 27.15 4.52
N LEU A 133 8.75 26.35 5.44
CA LEU A 133 9.25 25.01 5.73
C LEU A 133 9.03 24.05 4.54
N ILE A 134 7.83 24.06 3.96
CA ILE A 134 7.45 23.24 2.80
C ILE A 134 8.34 23.56 1.60
N ALA A 135 8.58 24.84 1.33
CA ALA A 135 9.51 25.27 0.29
C ALA A 135 10.95 24.76 0.58
N ALA A 136 11.43 24.89 1.82
CA ALA A 136 12.77 24.42 2.19
C ALA A 136 12.95 22.90 2.05
N ILE A 137 11.91 22.10 2.34
CA ILE A 137 11.94 20.64 2.24
C ILE A 137 11.82 20.15 0.77
N HIS A 138 10.90 20.73 -0.02
CA HIS A 138 10.57 20.21 -1.36
C HIS A 138 11.32 20.90 -2.51
N THR A 139 11.81 22.12 -2.32
CA THR A 139 12.70 22.80 -3.29
C THR A 139 14.18 22.71 -2.92
N GLY A 140 14.48 22.51 -1.62
CA GLY A 140 15.83 22.34 -1.11
C GLY A 140 16.26 20.87 -1.05
N ASN A 141 17.34 20.51 -1.75
CA ASN A 141 17.98 19.19 -1.61
C ASN A 141 18.79 19.09 -0.29
N LEU A 142 18.08 19.15 0.85
CA LEU A 142 18.65 19.06 2.20
C LEU A 142 19.21 17.66 2.50
N ARG A 143 18.61 16.61 1.92
CA ARG A 143 19.07 15.22 2.05
C ARG A 143 19.94 14.82 0.85
N ARG A 144 21.23 14.59 1.09
CA ARG A 144 22.14 14.02 0.08
C ARG A 144 22.10 12.50 0.13
N ALA A 145 21.55 11.88 -0.92
CA ALA A 145 21.57 10.43 -1.10
C ALA A 145 23.00 9.88 -1.05
N TRP A 146 23.17 8.68 -0.51
CA TRP A 146 24.45 7.97 -0.56
C TRP A 146 24.81 7.59 -2.00
N THR A 147 26.09 7.72 -2.35
CA THR A 147 26.60 7.26 -3.64
C THR A 147 26.49 5.74 -3.77
N PRO A 148 26.44 5.18 -4.99
CA PRO A 148 26.45 3.73 -5.22
C PRO A 148 27.56 2.98 -4.48
N SER A 149 28.74 3.60 -4.33
CA SER A 149 29.85 3.12 -3.49
C SER A 149 29.49 3.00 -2.02
N ARG A 150 28.89 4.04 -1.42
CA ARG A 150 28.52 4.05 0.00
C ARG A 150 27.38 3.09 0.31
N GLN A 151 26.43 2.94 -0.61
CA GLN A 151 25.38 1.93 -0.53
C GLN A 151 25.97 0.51 -0.51
N ALA A 152 26.88 0.19 -1.45
CA ALA A 152 27.56 -1.10 -1.48
C ALA A 152 28.40 -1.35 -0.22
N ALA A 153 29.19 -0.36 0.22
CA ALA A 153 30.04 -0.46 1.41
C ALA A 153 29.23 -0.69 2.71
N PHE A 154 28.03 -0.12 2.81
CA PHE A 154 27.14 -0.38 3.95
C PHE A 154 26.76 -1.86 4.05
N PHE A 155 26.35 -2.48 2.94
CA PHE A 155 25.99 -3.89 2.92
C PHE A 155 27.20 -4.81 3.02
N GLN A 156 28.35 -4.45 2.43
CA GLN A 156 29.60 -5.18 2.63
C GLN A 156 29.97 -5.28 4.10
N ALA A 157 29.93 -4.16 4.84
CA ALA A 157 30.19 -4.17 6.28
C ALA A 157 29.18 -5.01 7.09
N GLN A 158 27.99 -5.31 6.54
CA GLN A 158 27.08 -6.30 7.15
C GLN A 158 27.54 -7.74 6.87
N ILE A 159 27.99 -8.06 5.65
CA ILE A 159 28.59 -9.37 5.31
C ILE A 159 29.86 -9.61 6.14
N ASP A 160 30.76 -8.62 6.20
CA ASP A 160 32.01 -8.68 6.97
C ASP A 160 31.76 -8.89 8.48
N SER A 161 30.60 -8.46 8.98
CA SER A 161 30.14 -8.73 10.35
C SER A 161 29.55 -10.14 10.57
N GLY A 162 29.74 -11.06 9.61
CA GLY A 162 29.33 -12.46 9.67
C GLY A 162 27.87 -12.75 9.28
N ARG A 163 27.20 -11.83 8.56
CA ARG A 163 25.80 -12.01 8.15
C ARG A 163 25.70 -12.56 6.74
N THR A 164 24.75 -13.45 6.50
CA THR A 164 24.50 -14.04 5.18
C THR A 164 23.59 -13.15 4.32
N LEU A 165 23.63 -13.33 3.00
CA LEU A 165 22.72 -12.65 2.08
C LEU A 165 21.24 -12.87 2.46
N ASN A 166 20.85 -14.10 2.82
CA ASN A 166 19.48 -14.46 3.18
C ASN A 166 18.98 -13.74 4.44
N GLU A 167 19.85 -13.56 5.46
CA GLU A 167 19.52 -12.78 6.65
C GLU A 167 19.32 -11.30 6.33
N LEU A 168 20.13 -10.73 5.43
CA LEU A 168 20.01 -9.34 5.03
C LEU A 168 18.74 -9.10 4.20
N VAL A 169 18.42 -9.96 3.24
CA VAL A 169 17.15 -9.92 2.49
C VAL A 169 15.95 -10.00 3.44
N SER A 170 16.01 -10.88 4.44
CA SER A 170 14.95 -11.02 5.46
C SER A 170 14.84 -9.78 6.36
N ARG A 171 15.96 -9.13 6.70
CA ARG A 171 16.01 -7.94 7.56
C ARG A 171 15.57 -6.65 6.87
N TYR A 172 15.72 -6.56 5.55
CA TYR A 172 15.41 -5.36 4.77
C TYR A 172 14.35 -5.64 3.68
N PRO A 173 13.10 -5.99 4.04
CA PRO A 173 12.07 -6.55 3.15
C PRO A 173 11.48 -5.57 2.10
N THR A 174 12.01 -4.35 2.03
CA THR A 174 11.67 -3.29 1.08
C THR A 174 12.89 -2.77 0.30
N ILE A 175 14.06 -3.39 0.47
CA ILE A 175 15.31 -2.98 -0.15
C ILE A 175 15.83 -4.14 -1.00
N ASP A 176 16.26 -3.85 -2.22
CA ASP A 176 16.98 -4.80 -3.08
C ASP A 176 18.42 -4.99 -2.57
N VAL A 177 18.56 -5.72 -1.45
CA VAL A 177 19.83 -6.07 -0.82
C VAL A 177 20.74 -6.81 -1.80
N THR A 178 20.16 -7.75 -2.56
CA THR A 178 20.84 -8.57 -3.58
C THR A 178 21.63 -7.70 -4.55
N LYS A 179 21.04 -6.61 -5.06
CA LYS A 179 21.72 -5.65 -5.94
C LYS A 179 22.89 -4.93 -5.27
N PHE A 180 22.78 -4.57 -3.99
CA PHE A 180 23.85 -3.86 -3.28
C PHE A 180 25.00 -4.79 -2.87
N VAL A 181 24.70 -6.01 -2.43
CA VAL A 181 25.70 -7.05 -2.14
C VAL A 181 26.44 -7.44 -3.43
N ARG A 182 25.72 -7.73 -4.52
CA ARG A 182 26.31 -8.01 -5.85
C ARG A 182 27.25 -6.89 -6.30
N ARG A 183 26.85 -5.62 -6.11
CA ARG A 183 27.70 -4.46 -6.42
C ARG A 183 28.98 -4.44 -5.58
N ALA A 184 28.89 -4.74 -4.28
CA ALA A 184 30.05 -4.77 -3.39
C ALA A 184 31.04 -5.87 -3.80
N LEU A 185 30.54 -7.09 -4.04
CA LEU A 185 31.35 -8.22 -4.52
C LEU A 185 32.07 -7.90 -5.83
N ILE A 186 31.38 -7.29 -6.79
CA ILE A 186 31.98 -6.92 -8.08
C ILE A 186 33.04 -5.81 -7.91
N ILE A 187 32.81 -4.81 -7.03
CA ILE A 187 33.84 -3.80 -6.72
C ILE A 187 35.08 -4.47 -6.10
N ASN A 188 34.89 -5.45 -5.23
CA ASN A 188 35.99 -6.18 -4.60
C ASN A 188 36.72 -7.07 -5.63
N LEU A 189 36.01 -7.75 -6.53
CA LEU A 189 36.58 -8.53 -7.62
C LEU A 189 37.45 -7.68 -8.56
N PHE A 190 37.00 -6.47 -8.91
CA PHE A 190 37.83 -5.53 -9.68
C PHE A 190 39.04 -5.01 -8.88
N LYS A 191 38.95 -4.94 -7.55
CA LYS A 191 40.05 -4.51 -6.67
C LYS A 191 41.05 -5.61 -6.34
N SER A 192 40.68 -6.89 -6.43
CA SER A 192 41.57 -8.03 -6.21
C SER A 192 42.42 -8.38 -7.45
N VAL A 193 42.12 -7.81 -8.62
CA VAL A 193 42.97 -7.95 -9.80
C VAL A 193 44.29 -7.20 -9.58
N HIS A 194 45.39 -7.88 -9.88
CA HIS A 194 46.73 -7.31 -9.95
C HIS A 194 47.01 -6.81 -11.37
N PHE A 195 46.84 -5.51 -11.60
CA PHE A 195 47.05 -4.87 -12.89
C PHE A 195 48.55 -4.69 -13.16
N ASP A 196 48.98 -4.91 -14.40
CA ASP A 196 50.40 -4.72 -14.79
C ASP A 196 50.79 -3.23 -14.85
N ASP A 197 49.78 -2.36 -14.99
CA ASP A 197 49.89 -0.91 -15.05
C ASP A 197 49.62 -0.31 -13.65
N PRO A 198 50.64 0.25 -12.95
CA PRO A 198 50.46 0.80 -11.61
C PRO A 198 49.45 1.94 -11.53
N GLU A 199 49.29 2.74 -12.60
CA GLU A 199 48.33 3.84 -12.60
C GLU A 199 46.89 3.34 -12.54
N LEU A 200 46.61 2.19 -13.18
CA LEU A 200 45.30 1.52 -13.10
C LEU A 200 45.04 0.93 -11.71
N GLN A 201 46.07 0.39 -11.05
CA GLN A 201 45.95 -0.11 -9.67
C GLN A 201 45.62 1.01 -8.69
N ASP A 202 46.32 2.15 -8.78
CA ASP A 202 46.08 3.34 -7.95
C ASP A 202 44.72 3.99 -8.24
N PHE A 203 44.30 4.01 -9.51
CA PHE A 203 43.02 4.58 -9.93
C PHE A 203 41.81 4.03 -9.15
N LEU A 204 41.81 2.74 -8.80
CA LEU A 204 40.75 2.05 -8.04
C LEU A 204 40.56 2.57 -6.60
N ASN A 205 41.52 3.34 -6.09
CA ASN A 205 41.46 3.99 -4.78
C ASN A 205 41.09 5.49 -4.87
N THR A 206 40.89 6.03 -6.08
CA THR A 206 40.58 7.44 -6.30
C THR A 206 39.09 7.79 -6.16
N LYS A 207 38.82 9.08 -5.92
CA LYS A 207 37.47 9.68 -6.06
C LYS A 207 36.93 9.66 -7.51
N LYS A 208 37.75 9.37 -8.52
CA LYS A 208 37.31 9.26 -9.92
C LYS A 208 36.68 7.89 -10.16
N TRP A 209 37.36 6.80 -9.78
CA TRP A 209 36.77 5.45 -9.74
C TRP A 209 35.45 5.42 -8.95
N ALA A 210 35.43 5.94 -7.73
CA ALA A 210 34.24 5.93 -6.87
C ALA A 210 33.01 6.66 -7.46
N ARG A 211 33.22 7.61 -8.38
CA ARG A 211 32.16 8.28 -9.17
C ARG A 211 31.77 7.47 -10.42
N GLY A 212 32.72 6.75 -11.03
CA GLY A 212 32.53 5.92 -12.21
C GLY A 212 31.75 4.60 -11.96
N LEU A 213 31.53 4.21 -10.70
CA LEU A 213 30.83 2.96 -10.36
C LEU A 213 29.39 2.86 -10.92
N SER A 214 28.71 3.99 -11.18
CA SER A 214 27.40 3.98 -11.87
C SER A 214 27.53 3.63 -13.35
N THR A 215 28.67 3.91 -13.98
CA THR A 215 29.01 3.46 -15.34
C THR A 215 29.38 1.98 -15.33
N LEU A 216 30.22 1.55 -14.37
CA LEU A 216 30.59 0.15 -14.19
C LEU A 216 29.35 -0.75 -13.97
N ALA A 217 28.36 -0.25 -13.23
CA ALA A 217 27.07 -0.91 -13.06
C ALA A 217 26.33 -1.18 -14.37
N ARG A 218 26.41 -0.29 -15.37
CA ARG A 218 25.78 -0.52 -16.68
C ARG A 218 26.47 -1.61 -17.49
N ILE A 219 27.72 -1.94 -17.17
CA ILE A 219 28.45 -3.06 -17.76
C ILE A 219 28.04 -4.35 -17.02
N TYR A 220 28.27 -4.45 -15.71
CA TYR A 220 28.03 -5.71 -15.00
C TYR A 220 26.55 -6.08 -14.77
N GLU A 221 25.62 -5.12 -14.84
CA GLU A 221 24.17 -5.38 -14.81
C GLU A 221 23.64 -5.78 -16.20
N SER A 222 24.47 -5.78 -17.25
CA SER A 222 24.08 -6.20 -18.61
C SER A 222 24.09 -7.73 -18.74
N LYS A 223 23.02 -8.28 -19.34
CA LYS A 223 22.90 -9.73 -19.60
C LYS A 223 24.09 -10.25 -20.43
N GLU A 224 24.48 -9.48 -21.45
CA GLU A 224 25.56 -9.78 -22.39
C GLU A 224 26.93 -9.92 -21.70
N PHE A 225 27.24 -9.06 -20.72
CA PHE A 225 28.49 -9.16 -19.94
C PHE A 225 28.42 -10.30 -18.92
N VAL A 226 27.27 -10.52 -18.29
CA VAL A 226 27.06 -11.62 -17.35
C VAL A 226 27.25 -12.97 -18.04
N GLU A 227 26.68 -13.16 -19.23
CA GLU A 227 26.85 -14.37 -20.05
C GLU A 227 28.28 -14.53 -20.55
N LEU A 228 28.96 -13.44 -20.95
CA LEU A 228 30.34 -13.47 -21.44
C LEU A 228 31.37 -13.89 -20.38
N ILE A 229 31.20 -13.45 -19.12
CA ILE A 229 32.15 -13.73 -18.03
C ILE A 229 31.71 -14.95 -17.18
N GLY A 230 30.44 -15.37 -17.31
CA GLY A 230 29.84 -16.41 -16.48
C GLY A 230 29.62 -15.97 -15.04
N LEU A 231 29.34 -14.68 -14.80
CA LEU A 231 29.23 -14.11 -13.46
C LEU A 231 27.96 -14.56 -12.74
N THR A 232 28.10 -15.46 -11.78
CA THR A 232 27.01 -15.96 -10.94
C THR A 232 27.22 -15.51 -9.50
N MET A 233 26.14 -15.11 -8.82
CA MET A 233 26.19 -14.83 -7.38
C MET A 233 25.49 -15.98 -6.66
N GLU A 234 26.24 -16.67 -5.82
CA GLU A 234 25.78 -17.87 -5.13
C GLU A 234 24.86 -17.54 -3.95
N SER A 235 24.13 -18.55 -3.47
CA SER A 235 23.12 -18.39 -2.42
C SER A 235 23.68 -17.98 -1.04
N ASP A 236 24.98 -18.15 -0.82
CA ASP A 236 25.70 -17.70 0.39
C ASP A 236 26.11 -16.21 0.32
N GLY A 237 26.06 -15.59 -0.86
CA GLY A 237 26.55 -14.24 -1.10
C GLY A 237 28.00 -14.18 -1.61
N THR A 238 28.56 -15.28 -2.13
CA THR A 238 29.82 -15.26 -2.89
C THR A 238 29.57 -14.99 -4.39
N LEU A 239 30.63 -14.62 -5.12
CA LEU A 239 30.59 -14.33 -6.55
C LEU A 239 31.53 -15.27 -7.29
N SER A 240 30.98 -16.11 -8.17
CA SER A 240 31.69 -17.03 -9.04
C SER A 240 31.78 -16.47 -10.47
N LYS A 241 32.77 -16.95 -11.25
CA LYS A 241 32.95 -16.65 -12.68
C LYS A 241 33.43 -17.91 -13.40
N THR A 242 33.12 -18.04 -14.69
CA THR A 242 33.52 -19.19 -15.50
C THR A 242 34.87 -18.96 -16.21
N VAL A 243 35.19 -17.71 -16.53
CA VAL A 243 36.51 -17.34 -17.09
C VAL A 243 37.61 -17.39 -16.02
N SER A 244 38.85 -17.70 -16.42
CA SER A 244 39.99 -17.75 -15.49
C SER A 244 40.36 -16.38 -14.90
N ASP A 245 41.23 -16.36 -13.90
CA ASP A 245 41.71 -15.12 -13.28
C ASP A 245 42.53 -14.27 -14.28
N GLU A 246 43.28 -14.90 -15.18
CA GLU A 246 44.07 -14.25 -16.23
C GLU A 246 43.16 -13.59 -17.28
N VAL A 247 42.17 -14.32 -17.78
CA VAL A 247 41.19 -13.79 -18.74
C VAL A 247 40.37 -12.67 -18.10
N PHE A 248 39.97 -12.83 -16.84
CA PHE A 248 39.28 -11.77 -16.12
C PHE A 248 40.18 -10.54 -15.89
N LYS A 249 41.48 -10.71 -15.64
CA LYS A 249 42.43 -9.61 -15.53
C LYS A 249 42.52 -8.80 -16.83
N GLU A 250 42.55 -9.45 -17.99
CA GLU A 250 42.52 -8.74 -19.29
C GLU A 250 41.21 -7.95 -19.48
N VAL A 251 40.06 -8.59 -19.23
CA VAL A 251 38.73 -7.94 -19.27
C VAL A 251 38.65 -6.74 -18.31
N ALA A 252 39.12 -6.91 -17.07
CA ALA A 252 39.13 -5.86 -16.07
C ALA A 252 40.07 -4.73 -16.48
N THR A 253 41.22 -5.03 -17.08
CA THR A 253 42.20 -4.05 -17.56
C THR A 253 41.58 -3.14 -18.62
N GLU A 254 40.88 -3.69 -19.62
CA GLU A 254 40.22 -2.89 -20.65
C GLU A 254 39.14 -1.96 -20.07
N ILE A 255 38.31 -2.47 -19.15
CA ILE A 255 37.26 -1.66 -18.50
C ILE A 255 37.87 -0.56 -17.61
N VAL A 256 38.87 -0.89 -16.80
CA VAL A 256 39.49 0.05 -15.85
C VAL A 256 40.31 1.11 -16.61
N ARG A 257 41.06 0.72 -17.64
CA ARG A 257 41.77 1.63 -18.56
C ARG A 257 40.79 2.59 -19.23
N GLY A 258 39.70 2.08 -19.80
CA GLY A 258 38.70 2.92 -20.44
C GLY A 258 38.02 3.90 -19.47
N MET A 259 37.83 3.52 -18.21
CA MET A 259 37.32 4.42 -17.17
C MET A 259 38.36 5.46 -16.69
N PHE A 260 39.65 5.10 -16.69
CA PHE A 260 40.76 5.99 -16.37
C PHE A 260 40.93 7.07 -17.44
N GLU A 261 40.95 6.69 -18.71
CA GLU A 261 41.02 7.55 -19.91
C GLU A 261 39.74 8.37 -20.17
N GLU A 262 38.69 8.15 -19.38
CA GLU A 262 37.33 8.72 -19.56
C GLU A 262 36.62 8.31 -20.85
N ASN A 263 37.14 7.33 -21.61
CA ASN A 263 36.48 6.77 -22.78
C ASN A 263 35.22 5.93 -22.38
N ILE A 264 35.22 5.34 -21.19
CA ILE A 264 34.07 4.73 -20.50
C ILE A 264 33.56 5.69 -19.41
N ASN A 265 32.46 6.39 -19.70
CA ASN A 265 31.84 7.34 -18.76
C ASN A 265 30.30 7.32 -18.88
N THR A 266 29.62 8.10 -18.03
CA THR A 266 28.15 8.11 -17.96
C THR A 266 27.45 8.60 -19.23
N ARG A 267 28.14 9.33 -20.11
CA ARG A 267 27.67 9.77 -21.42
C ARG A 267 27.94 8.72 -22.51
N SER A 268 29.15 8.14 -22.54
CA SER A 268 29.53 7.17 -23.58
C SER A 268 28.82 5.81 -23.43
N LEU A 269 28.52 5.39 -22.19
CA LEU A 269 27.69 4.21 -21.89
C LEU A 269 26.30 4.64 -21.37
N ASN A 270 25.62 5.57 -22.04
CA ASN A 270 24.25 5.96 -21.67
C ASN A 270 23.19 4.90 -21.99
N SER A 271 23.49 3.94 -22.88
CA SER A 271 22.60 2.89 -23.36
C SER A 271 23.41 1.67 -23.81
N VAL A 272 22.85 0.47 -23.68
CA VAL A 272 23.41 -0.78 -24.24
C VAL A 272 23.42 -0.80 -25.78
N LYS A 273 22.86 0.23 -26.43
CA LYS A 273 22.94 0.44 -27.88
C LYS A 273 23.93 1.55 -28.28
N SER A 274 24.66 2.15 -27.32
CA SER A 274 25.60 3.22 -27.65
C SER A 274 26.82 2.66 -28.41
N PRO A 275 27.39 3.39 -29.38
CA PRO A 275 28.51 2.88 -30.18
C PRO A 275 29.70 2.41 -29.33
N ARG A 276 30.06 3.16 -28.27
CA ARG A 276 31.15 2.76 -27.35
C ARG A 276 30.80 1.51 -26.54
N TYR A 277 29.56 1.32 -26.12
CA TYR A 277 29.15 0.09 -25.42
C TYR A 277 29.26 -1.12 -26.35
N THR A 278 28.72 -1.02 -27.58
CA THR A 278 28.81 -2.12 -28.57
C THR A 278 30.26 -2.44 -28.92
N GLN A 279 31.10 -1.42 -29.08
CA GLN A 279 32.54 -1.57 -29.29
C GLN A 279 33.21 -2.29 -28.10
N LEU A 280 32.96 -1.83 -26.86
CA LEU A 280 33.49 -2.45 -25.65
C LEU A 280 33.11 -3.92 -25.57
N MET A 281 31.83 -4.25 -25.78
CA MET A 281 31.38 -5.65 -25.76
C MET A 281 31.91 -6.49 -26.92
N ALA A 282 32.41 -5.89 -28.00
CA ALA A 282 33.14 -6.60 -29.06
C ALA A 282 34.63 -6.81 -28.69
N GLU A 283 35.26 -5.83 -28.03
CA GLU A 283 36.62 -5.93 -27.49
C GLU A 283 36.70 -7.01 -26.40
N LEU A 284 35.80 -6.98 -25.41
CA LEU A 284 35.74 -7.99 -24.34
C LEU A 284 35.45 -9.39 -24.87
N ARG A 285 34.61 -9.53 -25.92
CA ARG A 285 34.39 -10.83 -26.58
C ARG A 285 35.65 -11.40 -27.20
N ARG A 286 36.48 -10.55 -27.82
CA ARG A 286 37.74 -11.00 -28.43
C ARG A 286 38.70 -11.50 -27.36
N ILE A 287 38.84 -10.77 -26.25
CA ILE A 287 39.68 -11.15 -25.10
C ILE A 287 39.29 -12.56 -24.59
N VAL A 288 38.00 -12.79 -24.32
CA VAL A 288 37.52 -14.10 -23.84
C VAL A 288 37.67 -15.19 -24.89
N ALA A 289 37.52 -14.88 -26.18
CA ALA A 289 37.67 -15.85 -27.27
C ALA A 289 39.14 -16.13 -27.68
N SER A 290 40.10 -15.27 -27.29
CA SER A 290 41.53 -15.50 -27.49
C SER A 290 42.19 -16.26 -26.34
N ALA A 291 41.46 -16.54 -25.27
CA ALA A 291 41.93 -17.38 -24.18
C ALA A 291 42.19 -18.81 -24.67
N PRO A 292 43.29 -19.47 -24.28
CA PRO A 292 43.48 -20.88 -24.55
C PRO A 292 42.42 -21.71 -23.82
N ASP A 293 41.77 -22.64 -24.52
CA ASP A 293 40.71 -23.50 -23.98
C ASP A 293 41.21 -24.29 -22.75
N THR A 294 40.83 -23.84 -21.56
CA THR A 294 40.86 -24.66 -20.33
C THR A 294 39.50 -25.26 -20.07
N GLN A 295 39.09 -26.22 -20.92
CA GLN A 295 38.01 -27.14 -20.62
C GLN A 295 38.53 -28.58 -20.54
N HIS A 296 38.08 -29.27 -19.49
CA HIS A 296 38.21 -30.71 -19.22
C HIS A 296 39.63 -31.25 -18.95
N ALA A 297 39.94 -31.37 -17.66
CA ALA A 297 40.80 -32.43 -17.16
C ALA A 297 40.06 -33.78 -17.30
N ASP A 298 40.46 -34.59 -18.27
CA ASP A 298 40.02 -35.98 -18.41
C ASP A 298 40.76 -36.89 -17.39
N PRO A 299 40.05 -37.76 -16.64
CA PRO A 299 40.70 -38.79 -15.84
C PRO A 299 41.15 -39.96 -16.73
N SER A 300 42.46 -40.13 -16.85
CA SER A 300 43.08 -41.23 -17.61
C SER A 300 42.67 -42.61 -17.10
N SER A 301 42.08 -43.39 -18.01
CA SER A 301 42.21 -44.85 -18.20
C SER A 301 42.87 -45.71 -17.11
N GLY A 302 42.09 -46.70 -16.63
CA GLY A 302 42.59 -47.98 -16.09
C GLY A 302 41.84 -49.13 -16.76
N ASP A 303 42.57 -49.99 -17.47
CA ASP A 303 42.03 -51.12 -18.26
C ASP A 303 41.73 -52.37 -17.37
N PRO A 304 41.09 -53.44 -17.90
CA PRO A 304 40.22 -54.33 -17.12
C PRO A 304 40.84 -55.69 -16.75
N ASP A 305 40.21 -56.42 -15.79
CA ASP A 305 39.81 -57.81 -16.04
C ASP A 305 38.66 -58.33 -15.14
N HIS A 306 38.07 -59.45 -15.57
CA HIS A 306 37.04 -60.36 -15.02
C HIS A 306 36.94 -60.57 -13.47
N THR A 307 35.82 -61.04 -12.86
CA THR A 307 34.70 -61.90 -13.36
C THR A 307 33.40 -61.86 -12.51
N ALA A 308 32.25 -62.10 -13.16
CA ALA A 308 31.00 -62.78 -12.68
C ALA A 308 30.16 -62.24 -11.49
N GLY A 309 28.81 -62.22 -11.62
CA GLY A 309 27.96 -62.03 -10.41
C GLY A 309 26.42 -62.00 -10.42
N ALA A 310 25.71 -61.79 -11.54
CA ALA A 310 24.24 -62.00 -11.72
C ALA A 310 23.17 -61.16 -10.93
N GLY A 311 22.31 -60.46 -11.69
CA GLY A 311 20.86 -60.29 -11.44
C GLY A 311 20.36 -59.06 -10.65
N ALA A 312 19.28 -58.36 -11.04
CA ALA A 312 18.48 -58.42 -12.26
C ALA A 312 17.70 -57.10 -12.56
N ASN A 313 17.69 -56.73 -13.84
CA ASN A 313 16.70 -55.98 -14.66
C ASN A 313 15.25 -55.84 -14.12
N LEU A 314 14.38 -54.89 -14.53
CA LEU A 314 14.37 -53.78 -15.53
C LEU A 314 13.28 -52.76 -15.08
N GLY A 315 13.30 -51.46 -15.44
CA GLY A 315 12.73 -50.89 -16.68
C GLY A 315 11.19 -50.74 -16.63
N VAL A 316 10.48 -49.73 -17.14
CA VAL A 316 10.71 -48.72 -18.21
C VAL A 316 9.70 -47.55 -18.04
N ALA A 317 9.95 -46.35 -18.60
CA ALA A 317 9.02 -45.19 -18.71
C ALA A 317 8.65 -44.92 -20.20
N PRO A 318 7.97 -43.83 -20.65
CA PRO A 318 7.16 -42.78 -20.00
C PRO A 318 5.80 -42.53 -20.76
N SER A 319 5.29 -41.28 -20.74
CA SER A 319 4.10 -40.72 -21.45
C SER A 319 2.71 -41.08 -20.87
N GLY A 320 1.64 -40.27 -21.00
CA GLY A 320 1.50 -38.91 -21.54
C GLY A 320 0.02 -38.59 -21.90
N GLY A 321 -0.40 -37.32 -21.83
CA GLY A 321 -1.69 -36.84 -22.38
C GLY A 321 -2.92 -36.86 -21.44
N GLY A 322 -3.61 -35.71 -21.36
CA GLY A 322 -4.78 -35.50 -20.49
C GLY A 322 -6.16 -35.82 -21.08
N GLY A 323 -7.23 -35.30 -20.45
CA GLY A 323 -8.60 -35.38 -20.96
C GLY A 323 -9.68 -35.24 -19.88
N SER A 324 -10.64 -34.33 -20.09
CA SER A 324 -11.76 -34.02 -19.20
C SER A 324 -13.02 -34.87 -19.46
N SER A 325 -13.85 -35.11 -18.43
CA SER A 325 -15.34 -35.20 -18.43
C SER A 325 -15.80 -35.81 -17.09
N SER A 326 -16.82 -35.40 -16.33
CA SER A 326 -18.10 -34.67 -16.48
C SER A 326 -19.35 -35.56 -16.51
N GLY A 327 -20.17 -35.50 -15.45
CA GLY A 327 -21.52 -36.06 -15.37
C GLY A 327 -21.62 -37.55 -14.99
N ALA A 328 -22.77 -38.08 -14.54
CA ALA A 328 -23.97 -37.42 -14.03
C ALA A 328 -24.82 -38.37 -13.15
N ARG A 329 -25.62 -37.74 -12.29
CA ARG A 329 -26.71 -38.22 -11.42
C ARG A 329 -27.60 -39.36 -11.99
N ALA A 330 -28.00 -40.30 -11.13
CA ALA A 330 -29.14 -41.22 -11.34
C ALA A 330 -29.99 -41.36 -10.05
N THR A 331 -31.24 -41.82 -10.18
CA THR A 331 -32.33 -41.67 -9.19
C THR A 331 -33.23 -42.91 -9.04
N GLY A 332 -33.81 -43.12 -7.86
CA GLY A 332 -34.92 -44.06 -7.58
C GLY A 332 -34.76 -44.71 -6.19
N SER A 333 -35.70 -44.83 -5.24
CA SER A 333 -37.17 -44.63 -5.09
C SER A 333 -37.96 -45.94 -4.87
N GLY A 334 -38.45 -46.14 -3.63
CA GLY A 334 -39.46 -47.16 -3.23
C GLY A 334 -38.89 -48.54 -2.81
N SER A 335 -39.48 -49.29 -1.87
CA SER A 335 -40.68 -49.09 -1.03
C SER A 335 -40.62 -49.97 0.25
N SER A 336 -41.34 -49.60 1.32
CA SER A 336 -41.52 -50.41 2.56
C SER A 336 -42.69 -51.42 2.43
N PRO A 337 -42.95 -52.36 3.39
CA PRO A 337 -43.21 -52.16 4.84
C PRO A 337 -42.30 -53.08 5.73
N THR A 338 -42.50 -53.41 7.02
CA THR A 338 -43.64 -53.27 8.00
C THR A 338 -43.13 -53.09 9.46
N ALA A 339 -43.86 -53.60 10.46
CA ALA A 339 -43.63 -53.58 11.92
C ALA A 339 -42.66 -54.69 12.41
N THR A 340 -42.08 -54.70 13.63
CA THR A 340 -42.69 -54.43 14.96
C THR A 340 -41.61 -54.15 16.04
N THR A 341 -41.92 -53.32 17.06
CA THR A 341 -41.34 -53.18 18.44
C THR A 341 -39.94 -53.81 18.78
N SER A 342 -38.99 -53.15 19.46
CA SER A 342 -39.14 -52.27 20.64
C SER A 342 -37.83 -51.52 21.05
N ARG A 343 -37.99 -50.45 21.85
CA ARG A 343 -37.05 -49.84 22.83
C ARG A 343 -35.54 -49.76 22.52
N THR A 344 -35.05 -48.52 22.33
CA THR A 344 -34.16 -47.84 23.31
C THR A 344 -34.04 -46.33 23.00
N LYS A 345 -33.82 -45.50 24.03
CA LYS A 345 -33.72 -44.04 23.89
C LYS A 345 -32.29 -43.62 23.54
N SER A 346 -32.14 -42.76 22.53
CA SER A 346 -30.93 -41.98 22.25
C SER A 346 -31.30 -40.51 22.00
N PRO A 347 -30.45 -39.53 22.36
CA PRO A 347 -30.85 -38.13 22.46
C PRO A 347 -31.12 -37.49 21.08
N ALA A 348 -32.10 -36.60 21.05
CA ALA A 348 -32.58 -35.98 19.82
C ALA A 348 -31.49 -35.13 19.13
N LYS A 349 -31.26 -35.39 17.84
CA LYS A 349 -30.53 -34.47 16.95
C LYS A 349 -31.26 -33.13 16.95
N LYS A 350 -30.57 -32.05 17.36
CA LYS A 350 -31.08 -30.68 17.20
C LYS A 350 -31.33 -30.43 15.71
N SER A 351 -32.57 -30.08 15.36
CA SER A 351 -32.93 -29.64 14.01
C SER A 351 -32.07 -28.45 13.60
N PRO A 352 -31.67 -28.32 12.31
CA PRO A 352 -30.93 -27.15 11.87
C PRO A 352 -31.79 -25.90 12.05
N VAL A 353 -31.25 -24.91 12.77
CA VAL A 353 -31.93 -23.62 12.98
C VAL A 353 -32.14 -22.98 11.61
N LYS A 354 -33.40 -22.82 11.19
CA LYS A 354 -33.74 -22.08 9.98
C LYS A 354 -33.21 -20.65 10.14
N LYS A 355 -32.17 -20.29 9.37
CA LYS A 355 -31.68 -18.90 9.29
C LYS A 355 -32.86 -18.03 8.86
N LYS A 356 -33.21 -17.01 9.65
CA LYS A 356 -34.24 -16.03 9.27
C LYS A 356 -33.87 -15.42 7.92
N ALA A 357 -34.86 -15.25 7.03
CA ALA A 357 -34.65 -14.54 5.78
C ALA A 357 -34.19 -13.10 6.09
N LYS A 358 -33.20 -12.60 5.35
CA LYS A 358 -32.77 -11.19 5.47
C LYS A 358 -33.92 -10.28 5.01
N PRO A 359 -34.13 -9.11 5.65
CA PRO A 359 -35.14 -8.14 5.21
C PRO A 359 -34.86 -7.65 3.78
N ARG A 360 -35.92 -7.32 3.04
CA ARG A 360 -35.80 -6.70 1.71
C ARG A 360 -35.69 -5.19 1.80
N ASN A 361 -36.50 -4.58 2.66
CA ASN A 361 -36.66 -3.13 2.80
C ASN A 361 -36.14 -2.67 4.17
N LEU A 362 -35.88 -1.37 4.32
CA LEU A 362 -35.56 -0.76 5.63
C LEU A 362 -36.80 -0.69 6.53
N ASP A 363 -36.62 -0.83 7.84
CA ASP A 363 -37.70 -0.60 8.82
C ASP A 363 -37.77 0.89 9.17
N LEU A 364 -38.77 1.58 8.62
CA LEU A 364 -39.10 2.99 8.89
C LEU A 364 -40.32 3.12 9.82
N GLY A 365 -40.83 2.04 10.44
CA GLY A 365 -42.13 2.03 11.13
C GLY A 365 -42.28 3.06 12.27
N GLN A 366 -41.17 3.51 12.86
CA GLN A 366 -41.13 4.55 13.90
C GLN A 366 -40.54 5.90 13.42
N VAL A 367 -40.22 6.04 12.13
CA VAL A 367 -39.66 7.25 11.51
C VAL A 367 -40.75 7.88 10.64
N LYS A 368 -41.69 8.59 11.28
CA LYS A 368 -42.83 9.26 10.62
C LYS A 368 -42.68 10.77 10.72
N ALA A 369 -42.50 11.44 9.60
CA ALA A 369 -42.40 12.90 9.57
C ALA A 369 -43.71 13.56 10.05
N PRO A 370 -43.64 14.60 10.92
CA PRO A 370 -44.79 15.43 11.27
C PRO A 370 -45.44 16.10 10.05
N ASP A 371 -46.73 16.41 10.16
CA ASP A 371 -47.47 17.12 9.10
C ASP A 371 -46.86 18.50 8.78
N THR A 372 -46.24 19.12 9.77
CA THR A 372 -45.54 20.42 9.68
C THR A 372 -44.21 20.37 8.94
N TYR A 373 -43.67 19.18 8.65
CA TYR A 373 -42.41 19.05 7.91
C TYR A 373 -42.62 19.19 6.39
N PRO A 374 -41.60 19.60 5.62
CA PRO A 374 -41.73 19.79 4.17
C PRO A 374 -42.16 18.51 3.43
N GLU A 375 -43.09 18.64 2.49
CA GLU A 375 -43.65 17.50 1.73
C GLU A 375 -42.56 16.69 1.00
N ALA A 376 -41.54 17.37 0.47
CA ALA A 376 -40.40 16.74 -0.18
C ALA A 376 -39.52 15.85 0.74
N LEU A 377 -39.69 15.93 2.07
CA LEU A 377 -39.09 14.98 3.01
C LEU A 377 -40.02 13.78 3.26
N LYS A 378 -41.34 14.00 3.33
CA LYS A 378 -42.34 12.95 3.50
C LYS A 378 -42.32 11.97 2.31
N LEU A 379 -42.32 12.52 1.09
CA LEU A 379 -42.22 11.74 -0.15
C LEU A 379 -40.93 10.89 -0.18
N LEU A 380 -39.78 11.50 0.12
CA LEU A 380 -38.49 10.79 0.11
C LEU A 380 -38.38 9.70 1.19
N LEU A 381 -39.02 9.88 2.36
CA LEU A 381 -39.15 8.84 3.38
C LEU A 381 -40.03 7.68 2.90
N GLY A 382 -41.14 7.98 2.22
CA GLY A 382 -42.02 6.97 1.62
C GLY A 382 -41.34 6.18 0.50
N GLU A 383 -40.60 6.86 -0.38
CA GLU A 383 -39.75 6.22 -1.39
C GLU A 383 -38.72 5.30 -0.73
N LEU A 384 -38.02 5.77 0.31
CA LEU A 384 -36.99 5.00 1.02
C LEU A 384 -37.55 3.72 1.69
N SER A 385 -38.79 3.73 2.18
CA SER A 385 -39.41 2.51 2.73
C SER A 385 -39.69 1.45 1.66
N GLU A 386 -39.91 1.82 0.40
CA GLU A 386 -40.25 0.89 -0.68
C GLU A 386 -39.03 0.33 -1.43
N VAL A 387 -37.82 0.88 -1.23
CA VAL A 387 -36.60 0.39 -1.90
C VAL A 387 -36.23 -1.03 -1.46
N ASP A 388 -36.15 -1.94 -2.43
CA ASP A 388 -35.58 -3.29 -2.25
C ASP A 388 -34.05 -3.22 -2.12
N VAL A 389 -33.57 -3.10 -0.88
CA VAL A 389 -32.15 -2.99 -0.49
C VAL A 389 -31.33 -4.20 -0.96
N GLN A 390 -31.96 -5.36 -1.16
CA GLN A 390 -31.28 -6.55 -1.71
C GLN A 390 -30.90 -6.37 -3.18
N LYS A 391 -31.59 -5.48 -3.92
CA LYS A 391 -31.33 -5.16 -5.33
C LYS A 391 -30.59 -3.83 -5.51
N PHE A 392 -30.92 -2.83 -4.70
CA PHE A 392 -30.47 -1.45 -4.90
C PHE A 392 -29.75 -0.85 -3.67
N PRO A 393 -28.66 -1.48 -3.16
CA PRO A 393 -27.98 -1.02 -1.96
C PRO A 393 -27.38 0.39 -2.13
N ASN A 394 -26.76 0.69 -3.27
CA ASN A 394 -26.20 2.03 -3.54
C ASN A 394 -27.27 3.14 -3.55
N VAL A 395 -28.43 2.89 -4.20
CA VAL A 395 -29.55 3.84 -4.22
C VAL A 395 -30.13 4.03 -2.81
N THR A 396 -30.27 2.94 -2.05
CA THR A 396 -30.69 2.98 -0.64
C THR A 396 -29.74 3.88 0.16
N PHE A 397 -28.43 3.71 -0.01
CA PHE A 397 -27.40 4.44 0.72
C PHE A 397 -27.37 5.94 0.36
N LEU A 398 -27.54 6.27 -0.93
CA LEU A 398 -27.69 7.63 -1.43
C LEU A 398 -28.97 8.31 -0.90
N ALA A 399 -30.08 7.57 -0.85
CA ALA A 399 -31.32 8.05 -0.26
C ALA A 399 -31.20 8.27 1.25
N ILE A 400 -30.52 7.37 1.99
CA ILE A 400 -30.21 7.55 3.42
C ILE A 400 -29.44 8.87 3.65
N ARG A 401 -28.42 9.17 2.83
CA ARG A 401 -27.68 10.46 2.88
C ARG A 401 -28.64 11.65 2.80
N ALA A 402 -29.50 11.66 1.78
CA ALA A 402 -30.40 12.76 1.50
C ALA A 402 -31.47 12.92 2.60
N VAL A 403 -32.06 11.80 3.05
CA VAL A 403 -33.05 11.76 4.14
C VAL A 403 -32.46 12.30 5.44
N LEU A 404 -31.24 11.86 5.82
CA LEU A 404 -30.60 12.32 7.05
C LEU A 404 -30.34 13.83 7.01
N GLU A 405 -29.75 14.34 5.93
CA GLU A 405 -29.46 15.77 5.78
C GLU A 405 -30.74 16.63 5.81
N LYS A 406 -31.79 16.21 5.07
CA LYS A 406 -33.10 16.91 5.04
C LYS A 406 -33.82 16.84 6.38
N SER A 407 -33.75 15.72 7.11
CA SER A 407 -34.42 15.55 8.40
C SER A 407 -33.84 16.47 9.47
N ILE A 408 -32.51 16.66 9.49
CA ILE A 408 -31.88 17.59 10.42
C ILE A 408 -32.30 19.04 10.13
N LYS A 409 -32.36 19.42 8.85
CA LYS A 409 -32.81 20.74 8.42
C LYS A 409 -34.27 21.01 8.81
N ALA A 410 -35.18 20.07 8.51
CA ALA A 410 -36.59 20.20 8.87
C ALA A 410 -36.81 20.28 10.40
N PHE A 411 -36.06 19.51 11.19
CA PHE A 411 -36.09 19.61 12.66
C PHE A 411 -35.59 20.97 13.16
N ALA A 412 -34.52 21.52 12.58
CA ALA A 412 -34.03 22.85 12.92
C ALA A 412 -35.03 23.96 12.55
N GLU A 413 -35.60 23.90 11.35
CA GLU A 413 -36.65 24.81 10.87
C GLU A 413 -37.89 24.77 11.77
N HIS A 414 -38.31 23.57 12.23
CA HIS A 414 -39.39 23.42 13.20
C HIS A 414 -39.07 24.06 14.56
N LYS A 415 -37.80 24.05 14.98
CA LYS A 415 -37.31 24.80 16.16
C LYS A 415 -37.10 26.29 15.88
N THR A 416 -37.52 26.80 14.73
CA THR A 416 -37.32 28.19 14.26
C THR A 416 -35.83 28.58 14.14
N ILE A 417 -34.97 27.61 13.83
CA ILE A 417 -33.52 27.78 13.68
C ILE A 417 -33.10 27.59 12.22
N ASP A 418 -32.65 28.67 11.60
CA ASP A 418 -31.98 28.66 10.30
C ASP A 418 -30.50 28.28 10.48
N ILE A 419 -30.15 27.02 10.20
CA ILE A 419 -28.77 26.51 10.31
C ILE A 419 -27.81 27.35 9.44
N GLY A 420 -28.26 27.87 8.29
CA GLY A 420 -27.44 28.68 7.37
C GLY A 420 -26.96 30.01 7.97
N LYS A 421 -27.66 30.51 9.00
CA LYS A 421 -27.28 31.70 9.78
C LYS A 421 -26.45 31.37 11.03
N THR A 422 -26.22 30.09 11.35
CA THR A 422 -25.37 29.67 12.47
C THR A 422 -23.91 29.52 12.04
N LYS A 423 -22.99 29.29 13.00
CA LYS A 423 -21.59 28.91 12.72
C LYS A 423 -21.43 27.62 11.88
N HIS A 424 -22.49 26.82 11.74
CA HIS A 424 -22.47 25.54 11.02
C HIS A 424 -22.91 25.72 9.56
N ASN A 425 -22.18 26.52 8.79
CA ASN A 425 -22.44 26.74 7.37
C ASN A 425 -21.14 26.86 6.56
N ASN A 426 -21.26 26.80 5.23
CA ASN A 426 -20.22 27.24 4.30
C ASN A 426 -20.83 28.26 3.33
N LYS A 427 -20.56 29.56 3.54
CA LYS A 427 -21.13 30.69 2.77
C LYS A 427 -22.68 30.62 2.68
N GLY A 428 -23.33 30.41 3.83
CA GLY A 428 -24.77 30.23 3.98
C GLY A 428 -25.29 28.83 3.57
N ARG A 429 -24.48 27.99 2.92
CA ARG A 429 -24.89 26.64 2.50
C ARG A 429 -24.70 25.62 3.62
N VAL A 430 -25.70 24.75 3.78
CA VAL A 430 -25.70 23.68 4.79
C VAL A 430 -25.71 22.33 4.07
N GLN A 431 -24.64 21.55 4.24
CA GLN A 431 -24.49 20.17 3.76
C GLN A 431 -24.51 19.20 4.96
N LEU A 432 -24.55 17.89 4.71
CA LEU A 432 -24.62 16.85 5.76
C LEU A 432 -23.65 17.05 6.93
N GLY A 433 -22.37 17.34 6.68
CA GLY A 433 -21.38 17.59 7.75
C GLY A 433 -21.71 18.82 8.61
N ASN A 434 -22.25 19.88 7.99
CA ASN A 434 -22.70 21.08 8.70
C ASN A 434 -23.93 20.77 9.56
N ALA A 435 -24.91 20.05 8.98
CA ALA A 435 -26.13 19.65 9.66
C ALA A 435 -25.85 18.73 10.88
N LEU A 436 -25.00 17.71 10.72
CA LEU A 436 -24.58 16.84 11.82
C LEU A 436 -23.83 17.60 12.92
N SER A 437 -23.00 18.58 12.54
CA SER A 437 -22.28 19.43 13.52
C SER A 437 -23.24 20.29 14.33
N TRP A 438 -24.23 20.91 13.68
CA TRP A 438 -25.29 21.65 14.35
C TRP A 438 -26.12 20.75 15.28
N LEU A 439 -26.48 19.55 14.80
CA LEU A 439 -27.26 18.60 15.59
C LEU A 439 -26.50 18.14 16.84
N LEU A 440 -25.18 17.89 16.73
CA LEU A 440 -24.38 17.52 17.89
C LEU A 440 -24.30 18.63 18.92
N ASP A 441 -24.10 19.90 18.51
CA ASP A 441 -24.11 21.05 19.42
C ASP A 441 -25.49 21.26 20.06
N HIS A 442 -26.57 21.10 19.29
CA HIS A 442 -27.95 21.14 19.81
C HIS A 442 -28.20 20.03 20.84
N VAL A 443 -27.87 18.78 20.52
CA VAL A 443 -28.04 17.64 21.42
C VAL A 443 -27.10 17.71 22.62
N ASN A 444 -25.94 18.35 22.49
CA ASN A 444 -25.05 18.59 23.61
C ASN A 444 -25.65 19.51 24.67
N THR A 445 -26.45 20.49 24.22
CA THR A 445 -27.00 21.57 25.03
C THR A 445 -28.42 21.27 25.53
N ASN A 446 -29.28 20.75 24.66
CA ASN A 446 -30.74 20.66 24.87
C ASN A 446 -31.32 19.25 24.64
N GLY A 447 -30.53 18.31 24.09
CA GLY A 447 -31.03 17.00 23.65
C GLY A 447 -30.63 15.84 24.57
N PRO A 448 -31.16 14.64 24.31
CA PRO A 448 -30.92 13.48 25.15
C PRO A 448 -29.49 12.95 24.98
N SER A 449 -28.82 12.69 26.11
CA SER A 449 -27.40 12.30 26.16
C SER A 449 -27.07 11.04 25.36
N HIS A 450 -28.00 10.09 25.25
CA HIS A 450 -27.80 8.84 24.51
C HIS A 450 -27.61 9.02 23.00
N LEU A 451 -28.03 10.16 22.42
CA LEU A 451 -27.82 10.45 20.99
C LEU A 451 -26.44 11.05 20.68
N LYS A 452 -25.70 11.53 21.69
CA LYS A 452 -24.37 12.12 21.51
C LYS A 452 -23.40 11.14 20.83
N GLN A 453 -23.43 9.87 21.26
CA GLN A 453 -22.55 8.83 20.69
C GLN A 453 -22.96 8.37 19.29
N PRO A 454 -24.24 8.07 18.97
CA PRO A 454 -24.68 7.85 17.59
C PRO A 454 -24.35 9.00 16.62
N ILE A 455 -24.68 10.25 16.99
CA ILE A 455 -24.40 11.42 16.14
C ILE A 455 -22.90 11.58 15.91
N LYS A 456 -22.09 11.49 16.97
CA LYS A 456 -20.62 11.52 16.86
C LYS A 456 -20.08 10.31 16.08
N GLY A 457 -20.69 9.13 16.20
CA GLY A 457 -20.34 7.92 15.46
C GLY A 457 -20.46 8.11 13.95
N VAL A 458 -21.56 8.72 13.51
CA VAL A 458 -21.81 9.07 12.11
C VAL A 458 -20.91 10.23 11.67
N GLN A 459 -20.79 11.29 12.48
CA GLN A 459 -20.04 12.51 12.13
C GLN A 459 -18.51 12.30 12.09
N THR A 460 -17.93 11.57 13.05
CA THR A 460 -16.47 11.43 13.22
C THR A 460 -15.93 10.04 12.90
N GLY A 461 -16.79 9.13 12.42
CA GLY A 461 -16.41 7.78 11.99
C GLY A 461 -15.79 6.92 13.09
N PHE A 462 -16.59 6.37 13.99
CA PHE A 462 -16.11 5.30 14.88
C PHE A 462 -15.97 3.97 14.11
N LEU A 463 -14.73 3.55 13.90
CA LEU A 463 -14.34 2.43 13.04
C LEU A 463 -14.65 1.05 13.65
N VAL A 464 -15.92 0.68 13.59
CA VAL A 464 -16.28 -0.73 13.35
C VAL A 464 -16.84 -0.91 11.93
N THR A 465 -17.47 0.13 11.36
CA THR A 465 -18.06 0.09 10.03
C THR A 465 -17.93 1.46 9.33
N TYR A 466 -17.06 1.59 8.32
CA TYR A 466 -16.93 2.86 7.55
C TYR A 466 -18.24 3.27 6.88
N THR A 467 -19.04 2.31 6.42
CA THR A 467 -20.35 2.54 5.79
C THR A 467 -21.44 2.95 6.79
N SER A 468 -21.09 3.38 8.00
CA SER A 468 -21.98 3.99 8.98
C SER A 468 -21.61 5.47 9.24
N THR A 469 -20.94 6.13 8.29
CA THR A 469 -20.29 7.43 8.50
C THR A 469 -20.67 8.50 7.48
N ALA A 470 -20.60 9.77 7.88
CA ALA A 470 -20.80 10.94 7.02
C ALA A 470 -19.82 10.97 5.84
N ASP A 471 -18.60 10.47 6.03
CA ASP A 471 -17.60 10.37 4.96
C ASP A 471 -18.03 9.34 3.92
N SER A 472 -18.51 8.15 4.31
CA SER A 472 -19.09 7.17 3.37
C SER A 472 -20.37 7.67 2.68
N LEU A 473 -21.20 8.44 3.39
CA LEU A 473 -22.39 9.10 2.85
C LEU A 473 -22.04 10.25 1.88
N ASN A 474 -20.84 10.82 1.96
CA ASN A 474 -20.33 11.73 0.94
C ASN A 474 -19.69 10.96 -0.23
N ALA A 475 -18.93 9.90 0.06
CA ALA A 475 -18.27 9.06 -0.95
C ALA A 475 -19.27 8.50 -1.96
N ILE A 476 -20.42 7.94 -1.54
CA ILE A 476 -21.46 7.42 -2.44
C ILE A 476 -22.04 8.45 -3.43
N ASN A 477 -21.86 9.74 -3.15
CA ASN A 477 -22.43 10.85 -3.91
C ASN A 477 -21.38 11.60 -4.77
N HIS A 478 -20.09 11.34 -4.54
CA HIS A 478 -18.99 12.11 -5.13
C HIS A 478 -17.87 11.24 -5.70
N ASN A 479 -17.55 10.12 -5.05
CA ASN A 479 -16.54 9.17 -5.51
C ASN A 479 -17.20 8.11 -6.41
N HIS A 480 -16.78 8.06 -7.67
CA HIS A 480 -17.35 7.18 -8.69
C HIS A 480 -16.89 5.72 -8.62
N HIS A 481 -15.85 5.42 -7.83
CA HIS A 481 -15.37 4.07 -7.54
C HIS A 481 -16.01 3.49 -6.25
N PHE A 482 -16.58 4.33 -5.38
CA PHE A 482 -17.17 3.88 -4.13
C PHE A 482 -18.57 3.26 -4.33
N ASN A 483 -18.73 2.03 -3.84
CA ASN A 483 -20.00 1.33 -3.78
C ASN A 483 -20.20 0.65 -2.44
N VAL A 484 -21.44 0.20 -2.18
CA VAL A 484 -21.82 -0.52 -0.97
C VAL A 484 -22.64 -1.76 -1.27
N ASP A 485 -22.50 -2.76 -0.40
CA ASP A 485 -23.38 -3.93 -0.38
C ASP A 485 -24.64 -3.71 0.49
N ARG A 486 -25.55 -4.70 0.42
CA ARG A 486 -26.80 -4.72 1.19
C ARG A 486 -26.61 -4.67 2.71
N ASP A 487 -25.63 -5.38 3.25
CA ASP A 487 -25.41 -5.48 4.70
C ASP A 487 -24.84 -4.16 5.21
N GLN A 488 -24.00 -3.49 4.40
CA GLN A 488 -23.52 -2.13 4.62
C GLN A 488 -24.64 -1.09 4.60
N ALA A 489 -25.61 -1.19 3.67
CA ALA A 489 -26.77 -0.31 3.63
C ALA A 489 -27.71 -0.49 4.84
N PHE A 490 -27.95 -1.74 5.27
CA PHE A 490 -28.67 -2.00 6.52
C PHE A 490 -27.91 -1.50 7.75
N ALA A 491 -26.58 -1.63 7.80
CA ALA A 491 -25.75 -1.13 8.89
C ALA A 491 -25.74 0.40 8.97
N MET A 492 -25.76 1.10 7.84
CA MET A 492 -25.94 2.55 7.79
C MET A 492 -27.27 2.95 8.43
N TRP A 493 -28.39 2.38 7.98
CA TRP A 493 -29.72 2.67 8.54
C TRP A 493 -29.77 2.40 10.05
N ALA A 494 -29.31 1.23 10.50
CA ALA A 494 -29.28 0.87 11.91
C ALA A 494 -28.45 1.85 12.77
N SER A 495 -27.38 2.44 12.23
CA SER A 495 -26.56 3.42 12.95
C SER A 495 -27.22 4.80 13.11
N ILE A 496 -28.15 5.17 12.21
CA ILE A 496 -28.88 6.45 12.28
C ILE A 496 -30.32 6.33 12.78
N ASP A 497 -30.89 5.13 12.86
CA ASP A 497 -32.29 4.90 13.24
C ASP A 497 -32.72 5.64 14.53
N SER A 498 -31.88 5.62 15.56
CA SER A 498 -32.13 6.37 16.81
C SER A 498 -32.14 7.88 16.61
N ILE A 499 -31.27 8.41 15.74
CA ILE A 499 -31.21 9.82 15.35
C ILE A 499 -32.46 10.20 14.55
N MET A 500 -32.84 9.37 13.58
CA MET A 500 -34.03 9.54 12.75
C MET A 500 -35.31 9.57 13.59
N ARG A 501 -35.47 8.63 14.53
CA ARG A 501 -36.62 8.60 15.46
C ARG A 501 -36.70 9.82 16.38
N TYR A 502 -35.58 10.49 16.65
CA TYR A 502 -35.55 11.75 17.39
C TYR A 502 -35.90 12.95 16.49
N LEU A 503 -35.32 13.02 15.29
CA LEU A 503 -35.60 14.09 14.33
C LEU A 503 -37.06 14.13 13.86
N MET A 504 -37.77 13.00 13.92
CA MET A 504 -39.21 12.91 13.63
C MET A 504 -40.12 13.25 14.82
N LYS A 505 -39.56 13.59 15.98
CA LYS A 505 -40.28 13.99 17.20
C LYS A 505 -39.99 15.47 17.49
N PRO A 506 -40.79 16.40 16.94
CA PRO A 506 -40.63 17.83 17.16
C PRO A 506 -40.76 18.19 18.65
#